data_AF-A0A2P5W587-F1
#
_entry.id   AF-A0A2P5W587-F1
#
_cell.length_a   1.000
_cell.length_b   1.000
_cell.length_c   1.000
_cell.angle_alpha   90.00
_cell.angle_beta   90.00
_cell.angle_gamma   90.00
#
_symmetry.space_group_name_H-M   'P 1'
#
loop_
_entity.id
_entity.type
_entity.pdbx_description
1 polymer ?
#
loop_
_entity_poly.entity_id
_entity_poly.type
_entity_poly.pdbx_seq_one_letter_code
_entity_poly.pdbx_strand_id
1 'polypeptide(L)'
;MNNAPHHCLSLLTSCKTLKILKQIHASLVKTGHHSDPFFAGKLILHSAVTVPGALHYARRFFLNFPIPDVFMYNTLIRGFSESGIPQNSIFTFIDMCGKSLVPPDSFSFAFVLKAAANHGSLRTGIQLHCQALIHGFETHLFVGVVM
;
A
#
# COMPACT_ATOMS: atom_id res chain seq x y z
N MET A 1 -30.12 -12.48 7.99
CA MET A 1 -28.96 -12.60 7.09
C MET A 1 -28.27 -11.25 7.04
N ASN A 2 -27.05 -11.13 7.56
CA ASN A 2 -26.39 -9.84 7.81
C ASN A 2 -25.92 -9.19 6.50
N ASN A 3 -26.58 -8.11 6.06
CA ASN A 3 -26.17 -7.27 4.93
C ASN A 3 -25.00 -6.30 5.25
N ALA A 4 -24.45 -6.38 6.47
CA ALA A 4 -23.34 -5.55 6.94
C ALA A 4 -22.10 -5.50 6.00
N PRO A 5 -21.62 -6.61 5.39
CA PRO A 5 -20.44 -6.56 4.51
C PRO A 5 -20.68 -5.80 3.20
N HIS A 6 -21.83 -5.98 2.56
CA HIS A 6 -22.20 -5.26 1.33
C HIS A 6 -22.39 -3.75 1.56
N HIS A 7 -22.96 -3.39 2.72
CA HIS A 7 -23.11 -1.99 3.11
C HIS A 7 -21.76 -1.32 3.42
N CYS A 8 -20.82 -2.03 4.07
CA CYS A 8 -19.48 -1.48 4.32
C CYS A 8 -18.71 -1.26 3.01
N LEU A 9 -18.87 -2.14 2.02
CA LEU A 9 -18.24 -1.99 0.71
C LEU A 9 -18.75 -0.76 -0.06
N SER A 10 -20.07 -0.57 -0.13
CA SER A 10 -20.63 0.62 -0.78
C SER A 10 -20.16 1.90 -0.08
N LEU A 11 -20.13 1.91 1.25
CA LEU A 11 -19.62 3.04 2.02
C LEU A 11 -18.12 3.31 1.78
N LEU A 12 -17.30 2.28 1.63
CA LEU A 12 -15.87 2.45 1.28
C LEU A 12 -15.70 3.13 -0.07
N THR A 13 -16.50 2.76 -1.08
CA THR A 13 -16.41 3.39 -2.41
C THR A 13 -16.80 4.87 -2.42
N SER A 14 -17.64 5.32 -1.49
CA SER A 14 -18.04 6.73 -1.36
C SER A 14 -17.28 7.49 -0.27
N CYS A 15 -16.31 6.86 0.40
CA CYS A 15 -15.60 7.44 1.53
C CYS A 15 -14.60 8.53 1.09
N LYS A 16 -14.86 9.78 1.48
CA LYS A 16 -14.01 10.94 1.15
C LYS A 16 -13.23 11.52 2.33
N THR A 17 -13.51 11.07 3.57
CA THR A 17 -12.92 11.67 4.77
C THR A 17 -12.42 10.61 5.75
N LEU A 18 -11.37 10.96 6.51
CA LEU A 18 -10.84 10.09 7.55
C LEU A 18 -11.88 9.77 8.64
N LYS A 19 -12.82 10.68 8.89
CA LYS A 19 -13.90 10.47 9.86
C LYS A 19 -14.81 9.31 9.42
N ILE A 20 -15.29 9.33 8.18
CA ILE A 20 -16.14 8.26 7.62
C ILE A 20 -15.36 6.95 7.59
N LEU A 21 -14.10 6.99 7.15
CA LEU A 21 -13.26 5.80 7.11
C LEU A 21 -13.13 5.13 8.50
N LYS A 22 -12.90 5.92 9.55
CA LYS A 22 -12.82 5.43 10.94
C LYS A 22 -14.15 4.82 11.41
N GLN A 23 -15.29 5.38 11.01
CA GLN A 23 -16.60 4.82 11.33
C GLN A 23 -16.83 3.47 10.65
N ILE A 24 -16.44 3.34 9.38
CA ILE A 24 -16.50 2.06 8.65
C ILE A 24 -15.58 1.03 9.31
N HIS A 25 -14.34 1.40 9.63
CA HIS A 25 -13.43 0.49 10.33
C HIS A 25 -14.00 0.05 11.68
N ALA A 26 -14.55 0.97 12.48
CA ALA A 26 -15.20 0.63 13.74
C ALA A 26 -16.39 -0.33 13.56
N SER A 27 -17.16 -0.18 12.48
CA SER A 27 -18.24 -1.12 12.12
C SER A 27 -17.71 -2.51 11.78
N LEU A 28 -16.63 -2.60 11.00
CA LEU A 28 -15.95 -3.86 10.69
C LEU A 28 -15.37 -4.54 11.94
N VAL A 29 -14.85 -3.76 12.90
CA VAL A 29 -14.43 -4.29 14.20
C VAL A 29 -15.62 -4.87 14.97
N LYS A 30 -16.72 -4.12 15.10
CA LYS A 30 -17.93 -4.55 15.81
C LYS A 30 -18.57 -5.81 15.21
N THR A 31 -18.47 -5.97 13.89
CA THR A 31 -19.03 -7.11 13.16
C THR A 31 -18.05 -8.29 13.04
N GLY A 32 -16.81 -8.16 13.52
CA GLY A 32 -15.82 -9.22 13.49
C GLY A 32 -15.07 -9.39 12.17
N HIS A 33 -15.21 -8.46 11.22
CA HIS A 33 -14.60 -8.54 9.88
C HIS A 33 -13.31 -7.72 9.71
N HIS A 34 -12.81 -7.07 10.77
CA HIS A 34 -11.61 -6.23 10.68
C HIS A 34 -10.32 -6.98 10.32
N SER A 35 -10.24 -8.28 10.65
CA SER A 35 -9.09 -9.15 10.33
C SER A 35 -9.23 -9.89 9.00
N ASP A 36 -10.37 -9.74 8.32
CA ASP A 36 -10.57 -10.32 6.99
C ASP A 36 -9.68 -9.59 5.98
N PRO A 37 -8.77 -10.30 5.26
CA PRO A 37 -7.86 -9.70 4.29
C PRO A 37 -8.56 -8.85 3.23
N PHE A 38 -9.78 -9.22 2.83
CA PHE A 38 -10.54 -8.48 1.84
C PHE A 38 -10.93 -7.09 2.37
N PHE A 39 -11.47 -7.00 3.58
CA PHE A 39 -11.84 -5.73 4.19
C PHE A 39 -10.62 -4.91 4.61
N ALA A 40 -9.59 -5.56 5.14
CA ALA A 40 -8.32 -4.94 5.50
C ALA A 40 -7.65 -4.30 4.29
N GLY A 41 -7.57 -5.01 3.16
CA GLY A 41 -6.99 -4.51 1.91
C GLY A 41 -7.74 -3.28 1.40
N LYS A 42 -9.08 -3.30 1.41
CA LYS A 42 -9.89 -2.14 1.03
C LYS A 42 -9.70 -0.95 1.98
N LEU A 43 -9.63 -1.18 3.30
CA LEU A 43 -9.36 -0.12 4.27
C LEU A 43 -7.99 0.53 4.03
N ILE A 44 -6.96 -0.28 3.78
CA ILE A 44 -5.61 0.21 3.47
C ILE A 44 -5.61 1.00 2.15
N LEU A 45 -6.28 0.49 1.11
CA LEU A 45 -6.41 1.19 -0.17
C LEU A 45 -7.04 2.58 -0.02
N HIS A 46 -8.21 2.64 0.62
CA HIS A 46 -8.90 3.91 0.76
C HIS A 46 -8.14 4.89 1.67
N SER A 47 -7.47 4.40 2.73
CA SER A 47 -6.65 5.27 3.59
C SER A 47 -5.34 5.74 2.98
N ALA A 48 -4.66 4.90 2.19
CA ALA A 48 -3.36 5.23 1.61
C ALA A 48 -3.46 6.05 0.32
N VAL A 49 -4.49 5.80 -0.50
CA VAL A 49 -4.56 6.31 -1.88
C VAL A 49 -5.76 7.24 -2.12
N THR A 50 -6.90 7.00 -1.48
CA THR A 50 -8.15 7.74 -1.80
C THR A 50 -8.42 8.90 -0.87
N VAL A 51 -8.23 8.72 0.44
CA VAL A 51 -8.62 9.70 1.46
C VAL A 51 -7.42 10.59 1.82
N PRO A 52 -7.47 11.90 1.54
CA PRO A 52 -6.39 12.81 1.90
C PRO A 52 -6.12 12.81 3.40
N GLY A 53 -4.85 12.88 3.78
CA GLY A 53 -4.41 12.91 5.19
C GLY A 53 -4.63 11.59 5.96
N ALA A 54 -5.06 10.51 5.31
CA ALA A 54 -5.28 9.21 5.96
C ALA A 54 -4.07 8.25 5.86
N LEU A 55 -2.99 8.63 5.20
CA LEU A 55 -1.83 7.74 4.99
C LEU A 55 -1.20 7.24 6.30
N HIS A 56 -1.11 8.09 7.32
CA HIS A 56 -0.63 7.66 8.64
C HIS A 56 -1.56 6.62 9.30
N TYR A 57 -2.86 6.74 9.05
CA TYR A 57 -3.84 5.77 9.51
C TYR A 57 -3.67 4.43 8.76
N ALA A 58 -3.44 4.47 7.45
CA ALA A 58 -3.13 3.30 6.63
C ALA A 58 -1.92 2.54 7.19
N ARG A 59 -0.81 3.26 7.42
CA ARG A 59 0.43 2.70 7.97
C ARG A 59 0.19 2.03 9.32
N ARG A 60 -0.52 2.71 10.23
CA ARG A 60 -0.78 2.16 11.56
C ARG A 60 -1.62 0.89 11.48
N PHE A 61 -2.66 0.88 10.64
CA PHE A 61 -3.48 -0.30 10.47
C PHE A 61 -2.67 -1.46 9.86
N PHE A 62 -1.89 -1.19 8.81
CA PHE A 62 -0.99 -2.16 8.18
C PHE A 62 -0.01 -2.80 9.18
N LEU A 63 0.66 -2.00 10.01
CA LEU A 63 1.62 -2.51 11.01
C LEU A 63 1.00 -3.40 12.09
N ASN A 64 -0.32 -3.32 12.30
CA ASN A 64 -1.05 -4.15 13.26
C ASN A 64 -1.76 -5.34 12.58
N PHE A 65 -1.66 -5.47 11.26
CA PHE A 65 -2.26 -6.59 10.54
C PHE A 65 -1.27 -7.77 10.51
N PRO A 66 -1.67 -8.98 10.95
CA PRO A 66 -0.72 -10.05 11.26
C PRO A 66 0.01 -10.61 10.04
N ILE A 67 -0.63 -10.64 8.86
CA ILE A 67 -0.05 -11.21 7.64
C ILE A 67 -0.51 -10.37 6.43
N PRO A 68 0.12 -9.23 6.16
CA PRO A 68 -0.23 -8.41 5.00
C PRO A 68 0.13 -9.13 3.70
N ASP A 69 -0.76 -9.09 2.72
CA ASP A 69 -0.50 -9.64 1.38
C ASP A 69 0.23 -8.65 0.47
N VAL A 70 0.58 -9.10 -0.75
CA VAL A 70 1.29 -8.28 -1.75
C VAL A 70 0.52 -7.02 -2.10
N PHE A 71 -0.81 -7.10 -2.14
CA PHE A 71 -1.68 -5.98 -2.46
C PHE A 71 -1.64 -4.91 -1.36
N MET A 72 -1.68 -5.30 -0.09
CA MET A 72 -1.56 -4.39 1.04
C MET A 72 -0.20 -3.69 1.08
N TYR A 73 0.89 -4.44 0.84
CA TYR A 73 2.23 -3.87 0.72
C TYR A 73 2.30 -2.86 -0.42
N ASN A 74 1.92 -3.26 -1.64
CA ASN A 74 1.94 -2.39 -2.82
C ASN A 74 1.10 -1.13 -2.65
N THR A 75 -0.05 -1.27 -2.00
CA THR A 75 -0.93 -0.13 -1.69
C THR A 75 -0.24 0.88 -0.77
N LEU A 76 0.42 0.41 0.29
CA LEU A 76 1.13 1.29 1.22
C LEU A 76 2.38 1.91 0.58
N ILE A 77 3.14 1.12 -0.19
CA ILE A 77 4.31 1.57 -0.96
C ILE A 77 3.90 2.68 -1.93
N ARG A 78 2.79 2.51 -2.66
CA ARG A 78 2.22 3.53 -3.53
C ARG A 78 1.82 4.79 -2.78
N GLY A 79 1.07 4.64 -1.68
CA GLY A 79 0.63 5.78 -0.88
C GLY A 79 1.80 6.63 -0.39
N PHE A 80 2.91 6.00 0.01
CA PHE A 80 4.11 6.74 0.37
C PHE A 80 4.85 7.35 -0.82
N SER A 81 4.97 6.65 -1.95
CA SER A 81 5.69 7.17 -3.12
C SER A 81 5.07 8.45 -3.68
N GLU A 82 3.76 8.64 -3.50
CA GLU A 82 2.98 9.81 -3.92
C GLU A 82 2.83 10.88 -2.81
N SER A 83 3.43 10.66 -1.65
CA SER A 83 3.34 11.56 -0.49
C SER A 83 4.54 12.51 -0.37
N GLY A 84 4.48 13.44 0.59
CA GLY A 84 5.63 14.29 0.95
C GLY A 84 6.77 13.56 1.71
N ILE A 85 6.66 12.23 1.90
CA ILE A 85 7.66 11.39 2.59
C ILE A 85 7.97 10.12 1.79
N PRO A 86 8.42 10.22 0.52
CA PRO A 86 8.60 9.09 -0.38
C PRO A 86 9.59 8.03 0.13
N GLN A 87 10.54 8.39 1.00
CA GLN A 87 11.47 7.46 1.65
C GLN A 87 10.77 6.33 2.41
N ASN A 88 9.57 6.56 2.95
CA ASN A 88 8.80 5.50 3.62
C ASN A 88 8.31 4.41 2.67
N SER A 89 8.19 4.71 1.37
CA SER A 89 7.90 3.71 0.33
C SER A 89 9.05 2.70 0.25
N ILE A 90 10.28 3.20 0.21
CA ILE A 90 11.51 2.39 0.18
C ILE A 90 11.65 1.57 1.47
N PHE A 91 11.41 2.16 2.65
CA PHE A 91 11.45 1.42 3.90
C PHE A 91 10.39 0.31 3.98
N THR A 92 9.19 0.56 3.45
CA THR A 92 8.12 -0.45 3.40
C THR A 92 8.50 -1.60 2.47
N PHE A 93 9.15 -1.30 1.35
CA PHE A 93 9.68 -2.32 0.43
C PHE A 93 10.84 -3.13 1.03
N ILE A 94 11.77 -2.49 1.74
CA ILE A 94 12.85 -3.19 2.44
C ILE A 94 12.26 -4.14 3.50
N ASP A 95 11.24 -3.71 4.22
CA ASP A 95 10.52 -4.56 5.17
C ASP A 95 9.86 -5.76 4.48
N MET A 96 9.23 -5.55 3.33
CA MET A 96 8.68 -6.61 2.48
C MET A 96 9.74 -7.64 2.09
N CYS A 97 10.91 -7.20 1.60
CA CYS A 97 11.99 -8.11 1.18
C CYS A 97 12.68 -8.83 2.35
N GLY A 98 12.74 -8.22 3.54
CA GLY A 98 13.55 -8.72 4.66
C GLY A 98 12.77 -9.47 5.74
N LYS A 99 11.48 -9.16 5.93
CA LYS A 99 10.68 -9.72 7.03
C LYS A 99 9.40 -10.40 6.58
N SER A 100 8.88 -10.05 5.41
CA SER A 100 7.67 -10.69 4.88
C SER A 100 8.00 -12.00 4.18
N LEU A 101 7.04 -12.92 4.17
CA LEU A 101 7.06 -14.10 3.31
C LEU A 101 6.51 -13.80 1.90
N VAL A 102 6.11 -12.55 1.65
CA VAL A 102 5.49 -12.10 0.41
C VAL A 102 6.56 -11.51 -0.52
N PRO A 103 6.80 -12.09 -1.71
CA PRO A 103 7.78 -11.57 -2.64
C PRO A 103 7.28 -10.27 -3.31
N PRO A 104 8.17 -9.30 -3.59
CA PRO A 104 7.82 -8.13 -4.38
C PRO A 104 7.44 -8.51 -5.81
N ASP A 105 6.50 -7.76 -6.38
CA ASP A 105 6.10 -7.89 -7.79
C ASP A 105 6.50 -6.65 -8.60
N SER A 106 6.14 -6.61 -9.87
CA SER A 106 6.46 -5.50 -10.77
C SER A 106 5.86 -4.16 -10.29
N PHE A 107 4.71 -4.17 -9.60
CA PHE A 107 4.13 -2.97 -9.00
C PHE A 107 4.96 -2.48 -7.81
N SER A 108 5.45 -3.40 -6.97
CA SER A 108 6.35 -3.07 -5.86
C SER A 108 7.55 -2.24 -6.37
N PHE A 109 8.23 -2.73 -7.41
CA PHE A 109 9.38 -2.07 -8.04
C PHE A 109 9.02 -0.73 -8.68
N ALA A 110 7.92 -0.67 -9.44
CA ALA A 110 7.48 0.58 -10.07
C ALA A 110 7.24 1.69 -9.05
N PHE A 111 6.58 1.38 -7.93
CA PHE A 111 6.30 2.38 -6.90
C PHE A 111 7.55 2.83 -6.13
N VAL A 112 8.50 1.95 -5.83
CA VAL A 112 9.74 2.35 -5.15
C VAL A 112 10.72 3.09 -6.05
N LEU A 113 10.75 2.78 -7.35
CA LEU A 113 11.52 3.57 -8.32
C LEU A 113 10.95 4.99 -8.43
N LYS A 114 9.63 5.13 -8.51
CA LYS A 114 8.96 6.44 -8.42
C LYS A 114 9.31 7.15 -7.10
N ALA A 115 9.34 6.44 -5.98
CA ALA A 115 9.73 7.02 -4.71
C ALA A 115 11.19 7.49 -4.68
N ALA A 116 12.11 6.73 -5.28
CA ALA A 116 13.52 7.12 -5.38
C ALA A 116 13.70 8.39 -6.25
N ALA A 117 12.97 8.49 -7.36
CA ALA A 117 12.93 9.69 -8.19
C ALA A 117 12.36 10.89 -7.42
N ASN A 118 11.23 10.71 -6.73
CA ASN A 118 10.60 11.76 -5.91
C ASN A 118 11.46 12.18 -4.70
N HIS A 119 12.29 11.28 -4.17
CA HIS A 119 13.26 11.57 -3.12
C HIS A 119 14.54 12.23 -3.67
N GLY A 120 14.76 12.23 -4.99
CA GLY A 120 15.96 12.78 -5.62
C GLY A 120 17.22 11.91 -5.44
N SER A 121 17.07 10.62 -5.14
CA SER A 121 18.21 9.73 -4.88
C SER A 121 18.50 8.82 -6.08
N LEU A 122 19.36 9.28 -6.99
CA LEU A 122 19.82 8.48 -8.14
C LEU A 122 20.46 7.17 -7.70
N ARG A 123 21.26 7.19 -6.63
CA ARG A 123 21.92 5.97 -6.10
C ARG A 123 20.89 4.92 -5.69
N THR A 124 19.84 5.32 -4.99
CA THR A 124 18.76 4.40 -4.61
C THR A 124 18.00 3.90 -5.84
N GLY A 125 17.75 4.78 -6.82
CA GLY A 125 17.13 4.42 -8.10
C GLY A 125 17.90 3.32 -8.83
N ILE A 126 19.21 3.47 -8.98
CA ILE A 126 20.09 2.48 -9.62
C ILE A 126 20.02 1.14 -8.87
N GLN A 127 20.12 1.15 -7.54
CA GLN A 127 20.05 -0.08 -6.74
C GLN A 127 18.72 -0.81 -6.94
N LEU A 128 17.60 -0.08 -6.87
CA LEU A 128 16.27 -0.65 -7.06
C LEU A 128 16.06 -1.16 -8.50
N HIS A 129 16.60 -0.45 -9.49
CA HIS A 129 16.54 -0.87 -10.88
C HIS A 129 17.31 -2.17 -11.11
N CYS A 130 18.55 -2.27 -10.61
CA CYS A 130 19.32 -3.51 -10.67
C CYS A 130 18.59 -4.67 -9.96
N GLN A 131 17.97 -4.41 -8.80
CA GLN A 131 17.16 -5.41 -8.11
C GLN A 131 15.97 -5.86 -8.96
N ALA A 132 15.27 -4.94 -9.64
CA ALA A 132 14.16 -5.28 -10.54
C ALA A 132 14.61 -6.20 -11.68
N LEU A 133 15.79 -5.94 -12.28
CA LEU A 133 16.38 -6.79 -13.32
C LEU A 133 16.68 -8.21 -12.80
N ILE A 134 17.28 -8.32 -11.61
CA ILE A 134 17.57 -9.62 -10.98
C ILE A 134 16.29 -10.43 -10.73
N HIS A 135 15.18 -9.75 -10.42
CA HIS A 135 13.88 -10.40 -10.23
C HIS A 135 13.12 -10.68 -11.54
N GLY A 136 13.74 -10.44 -12.71
CA GLY A 136 13.16 -10.72 -14.02
C GLY A 136 12.17 -9.66 -14.51
N PHE A 137 12.18 -8.45 -13.95
CA PHE A 137 11.25 -7.38 -14.33
C PHE A 137 11.78 -6.45 -15.45
N GLU A 138 12.77 -6.90 -16.21
CA GLU A 138 13.49 -6.19 -17.28
C GLU A 138 12.60 -5.61 -18.40
N THR A 139 11.44 -6.23 -18.67
CA THR A 139 10.54 -5.88 -19.78
C THR A 139 9.21 -5.29 -19.34
N HIS A 140 9.01 -5.07 -18.04
CA HIS A 140 7.78 -4.43 -17.58
C HIS A 140 7.82 -2.94 -17.92
N LEU A 141 6.89 -2.52 -18.78
CA LEU A 141 6.71 -1.17 -19.32
C LEU A 141 6.79 -0.04 -18.28
N PHE A 142 6.53 -0.35 -17.00
CA PHE A 142 6.59 0.60 -15.88
C PHE A 142 8.00 0.91 -15.37
N VAL A 143 9.00 0.05 -15.63
CA VAL A 143 10.39 0.21 -15.15
C VAL A 143 11.26 0.94 -16.19
N GLY A 144 10.90 0.88 -17.48
CA GLY A 144 11.68 1.49 -18.57
C GLY A 144 11.43 2.99 -18.82
N VAL A 145 10.34 3.57 -18.32
CA VAL A 145 9.94 4.96 -18.65
C VAL A 145 10.33 5.96 -17.56
N VAL A 146 10.87 5.51 -16.43
CA VAL A 146 11.35 6.39 -15.34
C VAL A 146 12.88 6.40 -15.32
N MET A 147 13.47 6.98 -16.36
CA MET A 147 14.85 7.47 -16.40
C MET A 147 14.79 8.96 -16.75
#